data_AF-A0A2W1N9I2-F1
#
_entry.id   AF-A0A2W1N9I2-F1
#
_cell.length_a   1.000
_cell.length_b   1.000
_cell.length_c   1.000
_cell.angle_alpha   90.00
_cell.angle_beta   90.00
_cell.angle_gamma   90.00
#
_symmetry.space_group_name_H-M   'P 1'
#
loop_
_entity.id
_entity.type
_entity.pdbx_description
1 polymer ?
#
loop_
_entity_poly.entity_id
_entity_poly.type
_entity_poly.pdbx_seq_one_letter_code
_entity_poly.pdbx_strand_id
1 'polypeptide(L)'
;MIKKSKFFAGILASAVLMTGALAYAGTSYTWNESRTLPGMNGNVTSSIQQKAATGGNADLSMHATEAYTIDVRTEGTGGINGAYVRNVQGGNVYAPSAPQSQGSNVWLLFSSHLGSVQNFV
;
A
#
# COMPACT_ATOMS: atom_id res chain seq x y z
N MET A 1 -18.50 -66.75 3.71
CA MET A 1 -18.31 -65.28 3.72
C MET A 1 -17.10 -64.95 4.60
N ILE A 2 -16.05 -64.38 4.02
CA ILE A 2 -14.71 -64.09 4.59
C ILE A 2 -14.37 -62.68 4.06
N LYS A 3 -13.78 -61.68 4.73
CA LYS A 3 -13.27 -61.41 6.09
C LYS A 3 -12.84 -59.91 6.15
N LYS A 4 -12.60 -59.43 7.38
CA LYS A 4 -11.55 -58.46 7.81
C LYS A 4 -11.79 -56.94 7.72
N SER A 5 -11.61 -56.31 8.88
CA SER A 5 -11.36 -54.89 9.09
C SER A 5 -9.99 -54.45 8.56
N LYS A 6 -9.86 -53.16 8.23
CA LYS A 6 -8.83 -52.21 8.71
C LYS A 6 -8.78 -50.94 7.84
N PHE A 7 -8.53 -49.81 8.51
CA PHE A 7 -7.86 -48.59 8.04
C PHE A 7 -8.55 -47.76 6.94
N PHE A 8 -8.94 -46.54 7.30
CA PHE A 8 -8.45 -45.32 6.62
C PHE A 8 -8.65 -44.12 7.57
N ALA A 9 -7.69 -43.94 8.48
CA ALA A 9 -7.36 -42.62 8.99
C ALA A 9 -6.56 -41.92 7.88
N GLY A 10 -6.96 -40.72 7.47
CA GLY A 10 -6.13 -39.91 6.59
C GLY A 10 -6.89 -38.86 5.78
N ILE A 11 -6.46 -37.60 5.98
CA ILE A 11 -6.60 -36.47 5.06
C ILE A 11 -7.95 -35.73 5.12
N LEU A 12 -8.13 -34.92 6.17
CA LEU A 12 -8.83 -33.63 6.01
C LEU A 12 -8.12 -32.53 6.81
N ALA A 13 -6.80 -32.50 6.69
CA ALA A 13 -5.94 -31.44 7.21
C ALA A 13 -5.19 -30.81 6.04
N SER A 14 -5.88 -30.03 5.20
CA SER A 14 -5.29 -29.15 4.18
C SER A 14 -6.42 -28.41 3.44
N ALA A 15 -6.76 -27.18 3.86
CA ALA A 15 -7.37 -26.15 2.98
C ALA A 15 -7.75 -24.85 3.71
N VAL A 16 -7.51 -24.69 5.02
CA VAL A 16 -7.53 -23.34 5.62
C VAL A 16 -6.17 -22.68 5.37
N LEU A 17 -5.74 -22.65 4.11
CA LEU A 17 -4.62 -21.85 3.66
C LEU A 17 -5.20 -20.52 3.18
N MET A 18 -5.17 -19.55 4.09
CA MET A 18 -4.79 -18.17 3.81
C MET A 18 -5.42 -17.58 2.54
N THR A 19 -6.71 -17.27 2.56
CA THR A 19 -7.22 -16.18 1.71
C THR A 19 -6.78 -14.85 2.33
N GLY A 20 -5.47 -14.58 2.28
CA GLY A 20 -4.97 -13.22 2.41
C GLY A 20 -5.42 -12.50 1.13
N ALA A 21 -6.50 -11.73 1.22
CA ALA A 21 -7.01 -10.97 0.09
C ALA A 21 -5.86 -10.12 -0.48
N LEU A 22 -5.54 -10.31 -1.76
CA LEU A 22 -4.61 -9.45 -2.47
C LEU A 22 -5.24 -8.05 -2.49
N ALA A 23 -4.67 -7.12 -1.74
CA ALA A 23 -5.05 -5.72 -1.80
C ALA A 23 -4.58 -5.14 -3.13
N TYR A 24 -5.53 -4.77 -3.99
CA TYR A 24 -5.27 -4.13 -5.27
C TYR A 24 -5.28 -2.61 -5.13
N ALA A 25 -4.18 -1.96 -5.52
CA ALA A 25 -4.10 -0.51 -5.61
C ALA A 25 -5.03 0.01 -6.73
N GLY A 26 -6.04 0.81 -6.37
CA GLY A 26 -7.04 1.38 -7.28
C GLY A 26 -8.42 0.68 -7.28
N THR A 27 -8.69 -0.17 -6.28
CA THR A 27 -10.05 -0.68 -6.00
C THR A 27 -10.39 -0.47 -4.53
N SER A 28 -11.68 -0.46 -4.21
CA SER A 28 -12.31 -0.18 -2.90
C SER A 28 -11.37 -0.25 -1.70
N TYR A 29 -11.31 0.87 -0.95
CA TYR A 29 -10.61 1.05 0.34
C TYR A 29 -11.07 0.05 1.40
N THR A 30 -10.72 -1.22 1.26
CA THR A 30 -11.17 -2.28 2.17
C THR A 30 -10.35 -2.33 3.45
N TRP A 31 -9.23 -1.59 3.51
CA TRP A 31 -8.39 -1.55 4.69
C TRP A 31 -7.76 -0.16 4.87
N ASN A 32 -7.96 0.39 6.07
CA ASN A 32 -7.30 1.62 6.51
C ASN A 32 -5.95 1.25 7.12
N GLU A 33 -4.89 1.94 6.70
CA GLU A 33 -3.56 1.82 7.28
C GLU A 33 -3.26 3.04 8.14
N SER A 34 -2.79 2.80 9.38
CA SER A 34 -2.23 3.86 10.20
C SER A 34 -0.70 3.82 10.13
N ARG A 35 -0.09 4.94 9.75
CA ARG A 35 1.36 5.13 9.80
C ARG A 35 1.69 6.35 10.63
N THR A 36 2.66 6.21 11.51
CA THR A 36 3.29 7.35 12.18
C THR A 36 4.17 8.03 11.15
N LEU A 37 3.82 9.25 10.79
CA LEU A 37 4.64 10.06 9.92
C LEU A 37 5.96 10.35 10.63
N PRO A 38 7.09 10.31 9.90
CA PRO A 38 8.37 10.68 10.46
C PRO A 38 8.31 12.14 10.92
N GLY A 39 9.06 12.47 11.97
CA GLY A 39 9.35 13.86 12.34
C GLY A 39 10.13 14.58 11.24
N MET A 40 10.90 15.61 11.59
CA MET A 40 11.66 16.36 10.58
C MET A 40 12.61 15.45 9.78
N ASN A 41 12.58 15.59 8.45
CA ASN A 41 13.49 14.96 7.48
C ASN A 41 13.49 13.42 7.47
N GLY A 42 12.32 12.78 7.57
CA GLY A 42 12.23 11.33 7.46
C GLY A 42 11.26 10.86 6.40
N ASN A 43 11.27 9.54 6.19
CA ASN A 43 10.37 8.86 5.28
C ASN A 43 9.69 7.67 5.97
N VAL A 44 8.45 7.38 5.57
CA VAL A 44 7.73 6.14 5.95
C VAL A 44 7.03 5.58 4.72
N THR A 45 6.94 4.26 4.62
CA THR A 45 6.24 3.61 3.50
C THR A 45 4.93 2.97 3.95
N SER A 46 3.94 2.94 3.06
CA SER A 46 2.77 2.10 3.26
C SER A 46 3.12 0.61 3.16
N SER A 47 2.14 -0.26 3.43
CA SER A 47 2.23 -1.65 3.01
C SER A 47 2.22 -1.75 1.48
N ILE A 48 2.77 -2.85 0.97
CA ILE A 48 2.82 -3.15 -0.45
C ILE A 48 1.45 -3.63 -0.93
N GLN A 49 1.02 -3.12 -2.08
CA GLN A 49 -0.20 -3.51 -2.80
C GLN A 49 0.16 -3.96 -4.22
N GLN A 50 -0.68 -4.82 -4.83
CA GLN A 50 -0.52 -5.16 -6.24
C GLN A 50 -1.23 -4.16 -7.13
N LYS A 51 -0.57 -3.73 -8.21
CA LYS A 51 -1.16 -2.78 -9.15
C LYS A 51 -2.31 -3.42 -9.95
N ALA A 52 -3.51 -2.82 -9.89
CA ALA A 52 -4.69 -3.36 -10.57
C ALA A 52 -4.62 -3.24 -12.10
N ALA A 53 -4.14 -2.12 -12.63
CA ALA A 53 -4.04 -1.83 -14.06
C ALA A 53 -2.89 -0.87 -14.38
N THR A 54 -2.15 -1.11 -15.47
CA THR A 54 -1.09 -0.21 -15.94
C THR A 54 -1.64 1.18 -16.23
N GLY A 55 -0.97 2.23 -15.77
CA GLY A 55 -1.35 3.61 -16.03
C GLY A 55 -2.49 4.15 -15.16
N GLY A 56 -3.11 3.33 -14.31
CA GLY A 56 -4.05 3.83 -13.29
C GLY A 56 -3.31 4.61 -12.19
N ASN A 57 -4.02 5.42 -11.42
CA ASN A 57 -3.46 6.08 -10.24
C ASN A 57 -3.45 5.13 -9.03
N ALA A 58 -2.72 5.51 -7.98
CA ALA A 58 -2.95 4.97 -6.64
C ALA A 58 -3.85 5.97 -5.92
N ASP A 59 -5.00 5.53 -5.41
CA ASP A 59 -5.88 6.40 -4.64
C ASP A 59 -5.38 6.48 -3.20
N LEU A 60 -5.25 7.70 -2.68
CA LEU A 60 -4.82 7.98 -1.32
C LEU A 60 -5.89 8.81 -0.62
N SER A 61 -6.49 8.24 0.42
CA SER A 61 -7.27 8.99 1.40
C SER A 61 -6.47 9.04 2.70
N MET A 62 -6.19 10.24 3.21
CA MET A 62 -5.37 10.41 4.40
C MET A 62 -6.15 11.13 5.50
N HIS A 63 -6.13 10.56 6.70
CA HIS A 63 -6.50 11.27 7.92
C HIS A 63 -5.21 11.53 8.70
N ALA A 64 -4.89 12.79 8.93
CA ALA A 64 -3.78 13.19 9.81
C ALA A 64 -4.34 13.77 11.10
N THR A 65 -3.84 13.30 12.24
CA THR A 65 -4.21 13.79 13.58
C THR A 65 -3.52 15.10 13.94
N GLU A 66 -2.45 15.45 13.23
CA GLU A 66 -1.68 16.69 13.41
C GLU A 66 -1.55 17.45 12.08
N ALA A 67 -1.40 18.77 12.15
CA ALA A 67 -1.35 19.68 11.00
C ALA A 67 0.00 19.63 10.24
N TYR A 68 0.51 18.43 9.94
CA TYR A 68 1.69 18.28 9.11
C TYR A 68 1.34 18.25 7.63
N THR A 69 2.23 18.85 6.87
CA THR A 69 2.22 18.83 5.41
C THR A 69 3.33 17.89 4.96
N ILE A 70 2.99 16.85 4.20
CA ILE A 70 3.94 15.84 3.72
C ILE A 70 3.89 15.74 2.20
N ASP A 71 4.91 15.14 1.61
CA ASP A 71 4.95 14.79 0.21
C ASP A 71 4.76 13.28 0.05
N VAL A 72 4.03 12.87 -0.98
CA VAL A 72 3.75 11.46 -1.25
C VAL A 72 4.03 11.11 -2.69
N ARG A 73 4.68 9.98 -2.94
CA ARG A 73 4.74 9.37 -4.28
C ARG A 73 4.46 7.88 -4.18
N THR A 74 4.15 7.27 -5.33
CA THR A 74 4.20 5.81 -5.44
C THR A 74 5.62 5.37 -5.77
N GLU A 75 6.01 4.25 -5.20
CA GLU A 75 7.23 3.53 -5.56
C GLU A 75 6.87 2.09 -5.89
N GLY A 76 7.72 1.45 -6.69
CA GLY A 76 7.55 0.04 -7.00
C GLY A 76 8.86 -0.66 -7.30
N THR A 77 8.78 -1.98 -7.40
CA THR A 77 9.92 -2.81 -7.78
C THR A 77 10.49 -2.39 -9.14
N GLY A 78 11.82 -2.35 -9.25
CA GLY A 78 12.50 -1.95 -10.50
C GLY A 78 12.77 -0.45 -10.64
N GLY A 79 12.56 0.34 -9.58
CA GLY A 79 12.90 1.78 -9.56
C GLY A 79 11.93 2.68 -10.33
N ILE A 80 10.79 2.14 -10.76
CA ILE A 80 9.73 2.88 -11.44
C ILE A 80 8.89 3.58 -10.36
N ASN A 81 8.97 4.90 -10.32
CA ASN A 81 8.34 5.74 -9.31
C ASN A 81 7.37 6.73 -9.93
N GLY A 82 6.28 7.02 -9.20
CA GLY A 82 5.38 8.12 -9.52
C GLY A 82 6.00 9.48 -9.19
N ALA A 83 5.34 10.54 -9.67
CA ALA A 83 5.67 11.90 -9.30
C ALA A 83 5.25 12.18 -7.85
N TYR A 84 5.95 13.10 -7.18
CA TYR A 84 5.52 13.56 -5.86
C TYR A 84 4.27 14.41 -5.96
N VAL A 85 3.23 14.00 -5.24
CA VAL A 85 2.15 14.87 -4.80
C VAL A 85 2.65 15.66 -3.60
N ARG A 86 2.69 16.97 -3.75
CA ARG A 86 3.26 17.88 -2.76
C ARG A 86 2.18 18.37 -1.81
N ASN A 87 2.60 18.69 -0.59
CA ASN A 87 1.74 19.32 0.42
C ASN A 87 0.44 18.57 0.73
N VAL A 88 0.53 17.26 0.87
CA VAL A 88 -0.56 16.35 1.25
C VAL A 88 -0.94 16.62 2.71
N GLN A 89 -2.24 16.82 2.95
CA GLN A 89 -2.82 17.17 4.25
C GLN A 89 -3.96 16.20 4.61
N GLY A 90 -4.18 16.01 5.92
CA GLY A 90 -5.28 15.20 6.41
C GLY A 90 -6.65 15.75 6.03
N GLY A 91 -7.61 14.87 5.77
CA GLY A 91 -8.99 15.22 5.41
C GLY A 91 -9.23 15.37 3.91
N ASN A 92 -8.18 15.26 3.09
CA ASN A 92 -8.26 15.33 1.62
C ASN A 92 -8.02 13.97 0.97
N VAL A 93 -8.49 13.84 -0.27
CA VAL A 93 -8.20 12.69 -1.15
C VAL A 93 -7.25 13.13 -2.25
N TYR A 94 -6.25 12.30 -2.52
CA TYR A 94 -5.22 12.51 -3.53
C TYR A 94 -5.13 11.29 -4.45
N ALA A 95 -4.69 11.50 -5.68
CA ALA A 95 -4.45 10.42 -6.64
C ALA A 95 -3.00 10.43 -7.16
N PRO A 96 -2.01 10.06 -6.31
CA PRO A 96 -0.64 9.86 -6.78
C PRO A 96 -0.56 9.02 -8.06
N SER A 97 0.23 9.48 -9.03
CA SER A 97 0.46 8.71 -10.25
C SER A 97 1.18 7.40 -9.92
N ALA A 98 0.82 6.33 -10.62
CA ALA A 98 1.39 5.00 -10.44
C ALA A 98 1.76 4.41 -11.82
N PRO A 99 2.93 4.79 -12.37
CA PRO A 99 3.35 4.37 -13.71
C PRO A 99 3.75 2.89 -13.78
N GLN A 100 3.77 2.17 -12.66
CA GLN A 100 4.11 0.76 -12.61
C GLN A 100 3.11 -0.09 -13.42
N SER A 101 3.61 -1.16 -14.02
CA SER A 101 2.79 -2.12 -14.77
C SER A 101 1.82 -2.86 -13.86
N GLN A 102 0.70 -3.32 -14.42
CA GLN A 102 -0.23 -4.24 -13.77
C GLN A 102 0.50 -5.42 -13.11
N GLY A 103 0.07 -5.81 -11.91
CA GLY A 103 0.66 -6.90 -11.13
C GLY A 103 1.95 -6.54 -10.39
N SER A 104 2.52 -5.36 -10.64
CA SER A 104 3.70 -4.90 -9.90
C SER A 104 3.36 -4.62 -8.44
N ASN A 105 4.35 -4.84 -7.56
CA ASN A 105 4.29 -4.38 -6.18
C ASN A 105 4.47 -2.86 -6.13
N VAL A 106 3.52 -2.17 -5.51
CA VAL A 106 3.48 -0.72 -5.36
C VAL A 106 3.23 -0.36 -3.91
N TRP A 107 3.93 0.66 -3.40
CA TRP A 107 3.70 1.25 -2.08
C TRP A 107 3.76 2.77 -2.17
N LEU A 108 3.19 3.45 -1.18
CA LEU A 108 3.32 4.89 -1.03
C LEU A 108 4.55 5.20 -0.18
N LEU A 109 5.41 6.09 -0.68
CA LEU A 109 6.46 6.71 0.11
C LEU A 109 5.95 8.07 0.59
N PHE A 110 5.81 8.22 1.90
CA PHE A 110 5.53 9.49 2.56
C PHE A 110 6.84 10.11 3.02
N SER A 111 7.04 11.40 2.74
CA SER A 111 8.23 12.15 3.12
C SER A 111 7.83 13.46 3.79
N SER A 112 8.43 13.76 4.94
CA SER A 112 8.25 15.05 5.63
C SER A 112 9.21 16.13 5.13
N HIS A 113 10.11 15.81 4.20
CA HIS A 113 11.06 16.80 3.65
C HIS A 113 11.66 16.40 2.29
N LEU A 114 11.09 16.94 1.23
CA LEU A 114 11.77 17.11 -0.05
C LEU A 114 11.83 18.63 -0.28
N GLY A 115 12.81 19.29 0.32
CA GLY A 115 12.84 20.75 0.51
C GLY A 115 12.16 21.57 -0.59
N SER A 116 11.03 22.21 -0.26
CA SER A 116 10.84 23.58 -0.73
C SER A 116 11.55 24.43 0.31
N VAL A 117 12.60 25.15 -0.10
CA VAL A 117 13.24 26.18 0.73
C VAL A 117 12.11 27.06 1.26
N GLN A 118 11.84 26.95 2.56
CA GLN A 118 10.96 27.88 3.24
C GLN A 118 11.78 29.17 3.35
N ASN A 119 11.68 30.03 2.33
CA ASN A 119 12.20 31.38 2.43
C ASN A 119 11.37 32.06 3.53
N PHE A 120 11.94 32.15 4.72
CA PHE A 120 11.45 33.05 5.74
C PHE A 120 11.73 34.46 5.24
N VAL A 121 10.67 35.17 4.88
CA VAL A 121 10.66 36.64 4.70
C VAL A 121 10.40 37.27 6.05
#